data_AF-A0A951UVS2-F1
#
_entry.id   AF-A0A951UVS2-F1
#
_cell.length_a   1.000
_cell.length_b   1.000
_cell.length_c   1.000
_cell.angle_alpha   90.00
_cell.angle_beta   90.00
_cell.angle_gamma   90.00
#
_symmetry.space_group_name_H-M   'P 1'
#
loop_
_entity.id
_entity.type
_entity.pdbx_description
1 polymer ?
#
loop_
_entity_poly.entity_id
_entity_poly.type
_entity_poly.pdbx_seq_one_letter_code
_entity_poly.pdbx_strand_id
1 'polypeptide(L)'
;MNINIDIPDEVRVYVEAQVMVGAYNSIGEYFLDLVQQDQKRKAQAKLEALLLEGIDSEGQEATPDYWQNLRSTVLNQSSTGTLNDA
;
A
#
# COMPACT_ATOMS: atom_id res chain seq x y z
N MET A 1 -21.26 0.09 -9.68
CA MET A 1 -20.41 1.05 -10.42
C MET A 1 -19.97 0.35 -11.69
N ASN A 2 -20.04 0.97 -12.86
CA ASN A 2 -19.67 0.34 -14.13
C ASN A 2 -18.47 1.09 -14.73
N ILE A 3 -17.41 0.37 -15.12
CA ILE A 3 -16.23 0.94 -15.77
C ILE A 3 -16.23 0.42 -17.20
N ASN A 4 -16.23 1.31 -18.19
CA ASN A 4 -16.09 0.94 -19.60
C ASN A 4 -14.64 1.15 -20.03
N ILE A 5 -14.02 0.12 -20.59
CA ILE A 5 -12.61 0.14 -20.99
C ILE A 5 -12.54 -0.40 -22.40
N ASP A 6 -11.97 0.38 -23.32
CA ASP A 6 -11.67 -0.07 -24.67
C ASP A 6 -10.37 -0.86 -24.64
N ILE A 7 -10.44 -2.14 -25.00
CA ILE A 7 -9.28 -3.04 -25.02
C ILE A 7 -9.03 -3.55 -26.45
N PRO A 8 -7.76 -3.60 -26.91
CA PRO A 8 -7.40 -4.22 -28.18
C PRO A 8 -7.79 -5.72 -28.22
N ASP A 9 -8.04 -6.25 -29.41
CA ASP A 9 -8.45 -7.65 -29.59
C ASP A 9 -7.43 -8.65 -29.02
N GLU A 10 -6.13 -8.36 -29.13
CA GLU A 10 -5.08 -9.20 -28.56
C GLU A 10 -5.21 -9.34 -27.04
N VAL A 11 -5.52 -8.23 -26.35
CA VAL A 11 -5.75 -8.23 -24.90
C VAL A 11 -7.03 -8.97 -24.57
N ARG A 12 -8.09 -8.82 -25.38
CA ARG A 12 -9.35 -9.55 -25.18
C ARG A 12 -9.12 -11.06 -25.23
N VAL A 13 -8.44 -11.56 -26.27
CA VAL A 13 -8.15 -12.99 -26.44
C VAL A 13 -7.37 -13.54 -25.24
N TYR A 14 -6.37 -12.79 -24.76
CA TYR A 14 -5.61 -13.19 -23.59
C TYR A 14 -6.49 -13.30 -22.34
N VAL A 15 -7.34 -12.30 -22.08
CA VAL A 15 -8.20 -12.30 -20.89
C VAL A 15 -9.28 -13.38 -20.96
N GLU A 16 -9.86 -13.62 -22.14
CA GLU A 16 -10.80 -14.73 -22.35
C GLU A 16 -10.15 -16.09 -22.07
N ALA A 17 -8.89 -16.28 -22.47
CA ALA A 17 -8.16 -17.50 -22.14
C ALA A 17 -7.98 -17.69 -20.62
N GLN A 18 -7.72 -16.62 -19.85
CA GLN A 18 -7.61 -16.71 -18.38
C GLN A 18 -8.93 -17.13 -17.72
N VAL A 19 -10.06 -16.65 -18.25
CA VAL A 19 -11.40 -17.08 -17.81
C VAL A 19 -11.65 -18.55 -18.17
N MET A 20 -11.27 -18.98 -19.38
CA MET A 20 -11.43 -20.37 -19.83
C MET A 20 -10.61 -21.40 -19.06
N VAL A 21 -9.47 -20.99 -18.48
CA VAL A 21 -8.65 -21.84 -17.58
C VAL A 21 -9.40 -22.16 -16.27
N GLY A 22 -10.54 -21.52 -16.02
CA GLY A 22 -11.45 -21.82 -14.91
C GLY A 22 -11.08 -21.13 -13.59
N ALA A 23 -10.09 -20.23 -13.61
CA ALA A 23 -9.68 -19.46 -12.43
C ALA A 23 -10.62 -18.27 -12.15
N TYR A 24 -11.38 -17.80 -13.15
CA TYR A 24 -12.25 -16.63 -13.05
C TYR A 24 -13.58 -16.89 -13.76
N ASN A 25 -14.67 -16.32 -13.24
CA ASN A 25 -16.02 -16.47 -13.78
C ASN A 25 -16.39 -15.36 -14.77
N SER A 26 -15.59 -14.30 -14.84
CA SER A 26 -15.77 -13.21 -15.80
C SER A 26 -14.50 -12.42 -16.04
N ILE A 27 -14.47 -11.69 -17.16
CA ILE A 27 -13.42 -10.72 -17.49
C ILE A 27 -13.29 -9.66 -16.37
N GLY A 28 -14.42 -9.18 -15.84
CA GLY A 28 -14.43 -8.18 -14.77
C GLY A 28 -13.77 -8.68 -13.48
N GLU A 29 -14.00 -9.95 -13.14
CA GLU A 29 -13.35 -10.59 -11.97
C GLU A 29 -11.83 -10.67 -12.15
N TYR A 30 -11.37 -11.05 -13.35
CA TYR A 30 -9.95 -11.06 -13.68
C TYR A 30 -9.32 -9.66 -13.55
N PHE A 31 -9.98 -8.62 -14.07
CA PHE A 31 -9.49 -7.24 -13.94
C PHE A 31 -9.45 -6.77 -12.48
N LEU A 32 -10.46 -7.12 -11.66
CA LEU A 32 -10.46 -6.77 -10.25
C LEU A 32 -9.29 -7.43 -9.50
N ASP A 33 -9.02 -8.69 -9.80
CA ASP A 33 -7.88 -9.40 -9.21
C ASP A 33 -6.55 -8.77 -9.64
N LEU A 34 -6.37 -8.42 -10.92
CA LEU A 34 -5.20 -7.68 -11.38
C LEU A 34 -4.98 -6.36 -10.64
N VAL A 35 -6.05 -5.60 -10.36
CA VAL A 35 -5.95 -4.35 -9.58
C VAL A 35 -5.53 -4.63 -8.14
N GLN A 36 -6.06 -5.69 -7.51
CA GLN A 36 -5.65 -6.07 -6.16
C GLN A 36 -4.18 -6.50 -6.12
N GLN A 37 -3.73 -7.27 -7.11
CA GLN A 37 -2.33 -7.66 -7.25
C GLN A 37 -1.42 -6.45 -7.46
N ASP A 38 -1.81 -5.46 -8.27
CA ASP A 38 -1.06 -4.22 -8.45
C ASP A 38 -0.98 -3.41 -7.16
N GLN A 39 -2.07 -3.29 -6.41
CA GLN A 39 -2.07 -2.65 -5.09
C GLN A 39 -1.11 -3.35 -4.14
N LYS A 40 -1.14 -4.69 -4.07
CA LYS A 40 -0.24 -5.47 -3.24
C LYS A 40 1.22 -5.26 -3.63
N ARG A 41 1.53 -5.29 -4.92
CA ARG A 41 2.89 -5.05 -5.43
C ARG A 41 3.39 -3.66 -5.07
N LYS A 42 2.55 -2.62 -5.22
CA LYS A 42 2.90 -1.25 -4.84
C LYS A 42 3.11 -1.10 -3.34
N ALA A 43 2.27 -1.73 -2.53
CA ALA A 43 2.43 -1.75 -1.08
C ALA A 43 3.73 -2.44 -0.66
N GLN A 44 4.08 -3.56 -1.29
CA GLN A 44 5.34 -4.26 -1.06
C GLN A 44 6.53 -3.40 -1.46
N ALA A 45 6.53 -2.78 -2.65
CA ALA A 45 7.62 -1.91 -3.11
C ALA A 45 7.81 -0.71 -2.16
N LYS A 46 6.72 -0.14 -1.64
CA LYS A 46 6.79 0.92 -0.62
C LYS A 46 7.41 0.42 0.68
N LEU A 47 7.04 -0.77 1.14
CA LEU A 47 7.62 -1.36 2.35
C LEU A 47 9.12 -1.61 2.16
N GLU A 48 9.53 -2.19 1.04
CA GLU A 48 10.94 -2.42 0.71
C GLU A 48 11.73 -1.11 0.70
N ALA A 49 11.20 -0.05 0.11
CA ALA A 49 11.82 1.27 0.13
C ALA A 49 12.01 1.82 1.56
N LEU A 50 10.98 1.70 2.42
CA LEU A 50 11.07 2.14 3.82
C LEU A 50 12.05 1.31 4.64
N LEU A 51 12.16 0.00 4.36
CA LEU A 51 13.14 -0.86 5.01
C LEU A 51 14.56 -0.50 4.60
N LEU A 52 14.80 -0.23 3.31
CA LEU A 52 16.09 0.25 2.82
C LEU A 52 16.46 1.60 3.46
N GLU A 53 15.51 2.54 3.51
CA GLU A 53 15.70 3.82 4.20
C GLU A 53 16.09 3.61 5.67
N GLY A 54 15.41 2.71 6.38
CA GLY A 54 15.73 2.37 7.77
C GLY A 54 17.12 1.74 7.93
N ILE A 55 17.53 0.85 7.02
CA ILE A 55 18.86 0.21 7.05
C ILE A 55 19.97 1.21 6.75
N ASP A 56 19.76 2.11 5.79
CA ASP A 56 20.73 3.13 5.40
C ASP A 56 20.78 4.30 6.40
N SER A 57 19.79 4.40 7.30
CA SER A 57 19.76 5.39 8.36
C SER A 57 20.71 5.07 9.51
N GLU A 58 21.10 6.10 10.26
CA GLU A 58 21.87 5.92 11.49
C GLU A 58 21.00 5.24 12.56
N GLY A 59 21.45 4.06 13.01
CA GLY A 59 20.80 3.34 14.10
C GLY A 59 20.98 4.07 15.43
N GLN A 60 19.91 4.11 16.23
CA GLN A 60 19.95 4.58 17.62
C GLN A 60 19.59 3.44 18.58
N GLU A 61 20.32 3.35 19.69
CA GLU A 61 20.04 2.35 20.72
C GLU A 61 18.71 2.64 21.42
N ALA A 62 17.81 1.66 21.40
CA ALA A 62 16.48 1.76 21.96
C ALA A 62 16.48 1.53 23.49
N THR A 63 17.13 2.42 24.24
CA THR A 63 17.23 2.35 25.71
C THR A 63 15.90 2.72 26.41
N PRO A 64 15.71 2.35 27.69
CA PRO A 64 14.52 2.75 28.45
C PRO A 64 14.31 4.28 28.48
N ASP A 65 15.39 5.05 28.62
CA ASP A 65 15.36 6.51 28.62
C ASP A 65 14.95 7.07 27.25
N TYR A 66 15.45 6.46 26.16
CA TYR A 66 15.01 6.79 24.80
C TYR A 66 13.50 6.65 24.65
N TRP A 67 12.92 5.54 25.11
CA TRP A 67 11.47 5.32 25.06
C TRP A 67 10.68 6.26 25.95
N GLN A 68 11.21 6.62 27.13
CA GLN A 68 10.57 7.57 28.02
C GLN A 68 10.52 8.97 27.40
N ASN A 69 11.64 9.44 26.84
CA ASN A 69 11.73 10.72 26.14
C ASN A 69 10.80 10.75 24.91
N LEU A 70 10.81 9.69 24.08
CA LEU A 70 9.96 9.60 22.90
C LEU A 70 8.47 9.75 23.24
N ARG A 71 8.00 9.04 24.29
CA ARG A 71 6.61 9.14 24.76
C ARG A 71 6.28 10.55 25.26
N SER A 72 7.17 11.15 26.05
CA SER A 72 6.99 12.52 26.53
C SER A 72 6.89 13.54 25.38
N THR A 73 7.69 13.38 24.32
CA THR A 73 7.65 14.25 23.15
C THR A 73 6.33 14.12 22.38
N VAL A 74 5.86 12.90 22.11
CA VAL A 74 4.60 12.66 21.38
C VAL A 74 3.39 13.18 22.17
N LEU A 75 3.36 12.96 23.50
CA LEU A 75 2.29 13.43 24.38
C LEU A 75 2.26 14.97 24.54
N ASN A 76 3.43 15.61 24.60
CA ASN A 76 3.51 17.07 24.66
C ASN A 76 3.10 17.72 23.33
N GLN A 77 3.46 17.11 22.18
CA GLN A 77 3.04 17.62 20.86
C GLN A 77 1.53 17.53 20.65
N SER A 78 0.89 16.46 21.12
CA SER A 78 -0.58 16.31 21.06
C SER A 78 -1.34 17.28 21.97
N SER A 79 -0.66 17.86 22.96
CA SER A 79 -1.20 18.93 23.81
C SER A 79 -1.12 20.33 23.19
N THR A 80 -0.32 20.50 22.13
CA THR A 80 -0.09 21.81 21.47
C THR A 80 -0.94 21.98 20.20
N GLY A 81 -1.57 20.91 19.71
CA GLY A 81 -2.43 20.92 18.51
C GLY A 81 -3.90 21.29 18.75
N THR A 82 -4.32 21.53 20.01
CA THR A 82 -5.73 21.81 20.37
C THR A 82 -6.04 23.28 20.63
N LEU A 83 -5.11 24.21 20.33
CA LEU A 83 -5.30 25.65 20.59
C LEU A 83 -5.31 26.54 19.33
N ASN A 84 -5.34 25.98 18.12
CA ASN A 84 -5.27 26.80 16.89
C ASN A 84 -6.52 26.75 15.99
N ASP A 85 -7.65 26.25 16.51
CA ASP A 85 -8.96 26.34 15.84
C ASP A 85 -9.93 27.16 16.72
N ALA A 86 -9.87 28.48 16.62
CA ALA A 86 -10.88 29.43 17.12
C ALA A 86 -11.03 30.61 16.15
#